data_AF-A0A6L2ZNC4-F1
#
_entry.id   AF-A0A6L2ZNC4-F1
#
_cell.length_a   1.000
_cell.length_b   1.000
_cell.length_c   1.000
_cell.angle_alpha   90.00
_cell.angle_beta   90.00
_cell.angle_gamma   90.00
#
_symmetry.space_group_name_H-M   'P 1'
#
loop_
_entity.id
_entity.type
_entity.pdbx_description
1 polymer ?
#
loop_
_entity_poly.entity_id
_entity_poly.type
_entity_poly.pdbx_seq_one_letter_code
_entity_poly.pdbx_strand_id
1 'polypeptide(L)' 'MLPKKATRKTPLSPEQKKENKLISGIRITVEHAIAGIKRLGCMTQSLRNRRPFRR' A
#
# COMPACT_ATOMS: atom_id res chain seq x y z
N MET A 1 5.51 -6.54 7.74
CA MET A 1 4.74 -6.87 8.95
C MET A 1 3.32 -7.24 8.53
N LEU A 2 2.75 -8.32 9.06
CA LEU A 2 1.39 -8.77 8.70
C LEU A 2 0.43 -8.44 9.85
N PRO A 3 -0.82 -8.01 9.57
CA PRO A 3 -1.79 -7.74 10.60
C PRO A 3 -2.18 -9.04 11.32
N LYS A 4 -2.37 -8.97 12.64
CA LYS A 4 -2.77 -10.10 13.45
C LYS A 4 -4.26 -10.39 13.26
N LYS A 5 -4.59 -11.65 12.99
CA LYS A 5 -5.98 -12.09 12.79
C LYS A 5 -6.65 -12.37 14.14
N ALA A 6 -7.86 -11.87 14.31
CA ALA A 6 -8.73 -12.28 15.41
C ALA A 6 -9.33 -13.66 15.10
N THR A 7 -9.54 -14.49 16.12
CA THR A 7 -10.40 -15.68 16.02
C THR A 7 -11.41 -15.67 17.16
N ARG A 8 -12.45 -16.52 17.09
CA ARG A 8 -13.48 -16.62 18.13
C ARG A 8 -12.90 -16.93 19.52
N LYS A 9 -11.84 -17.75 19.58
CA LYS A 9 -11.18 -18.13 20.84
C LYS A 9 -10.07 -17.18 21.26
N THR A 10 -9.56 -16.36 20.33
CA THR A 10 -8.45 -15.43 20.57
C THR A 10 -8.80 -14.05 19.99
N PRO A 11 -9.57 -13.23 20.73
CA PRO A 11 -9.84 -11.85 20.33
C PRO A 11 -8.55 -11.01 20.39
N LEU A 12 -8.50 -9.95 19.58
CA LEU A 12 -7.36 -9.04 19.57
C LEU A 12 -7.35 -8.16 20.81
N SER A 13 -6.16 -8.03 21.43
CA SER A 13 -5.94 -7.05 22.48
C SER A 13 -6.03 -5.61 21.93
N PRO A 14 -6.27 -4.60 22.78
CA PRO A 14 -6.26 -3.20 22.35
C PRO A 14 -4.97 -2.78 21.62
N GLU A 15 -3.82 -3.26 22.08
CA GLU A 15 -2.50 -3.00 21.50
C GLU A 15 -2.39 -3.61 20.10
N GLN A 16 -2.85 -4.85 19.94
CA GLN A 16 -2.86 -5.53 18.63
C GLN A 16 -3.80 -4.83 17.64
N LYS A 17 -4.93 -4.29 18.10
CA LYS A 17 -5.81 -3.47 17.27
C LYS A 17 -5.13 -2.17 16.83
N LYS A 18 -4.40 -1.51 17.73
CA LYS A 18 -3.64 -0.29 17.44
C LYS A 18 -2.54 -0.55 16.40
N GLU A 19 -1.79 -1.63 16.57
CA GLU A 19 -0.77 -2.08 15.63
C GLU A 19 -1.36 -2.42 14.25
N ASN A 20 -2.45 -3.20 14.21
CA ASN A 20 -3.16 -3.49 12.96
C ASN A 20 -3.64 -2.23 12.24
N LYS A 21 -4.11 -1.21 12.99
CA LYS A 21 -4.53 0.08 12.42
C LYS A 21 -3.36 0.81 11.77
N LEU A 22 -2.19 0.83 12.40
CA LEU A 22 -0.96 1.41 11.84
C LEU A 22 -0.54 0.68 10.55
N ILE A 23 -0.51 -0.65 10.58
CA ILE A 23 -0.19 -1.48 9.40
C ILE A 23 -1.16 -1.20 8.25
N SER A 24 -2.46 -1.12 8.55
CA SER A 24 -3.49 -0.82 7.54
C SER A 24 -3.33 0.56 6.92
N GLY A 25 -3.01 1.59 7.73
CA GLY A 25 -2.77 2.94 7.23
C GLY A 25 -1.63 3.02 6.23
N ILE A 26 -0.51 2.34 6.51
CA ILE A 26 0.63 2.26 5.57
C ILE A 26 0.24 1.52 4.30
N ARG A 27 -0.48 0.38 4.43
CA ARG A 27 -0.89 -0.45 3.30
C ARG A 27 -1.75 0.31 2.29
N ILE A 28 -2.70 1.11 2.74
CA ILE A 28 -3.61 1.87 1.85
C ILE A 28 -2.82 2.79 0.93
N THR A 29 -1.84 3.53 1.47
CA THR A 29 -1.00 4.43 0.67
C THR A 29 -0.21 3.67 -0.39
N VAL A 30 0.37 2.52 -0.03
CA VAL A 30 1.11 1.66 -0.97
C VAL A 30 0.18 1.08 -2.04
N GLU A 31 -1.00 0.62 -1.66
CA GLU A 31 -1.99 0.07 -2.60
C GLU A 31 -2.47 1.12 -3.61
N HIS A 32 -2.71 2.36 -3.18
CA HIS A 32 -3.04 3.47 -4.08
C HIS A 32 -1.90 3.76 -5.07
N ALA A 33 -0.64 3.80 -4.60
CA ALA A 33 0.51 4.00 -5.48
C ALA A 33 0.63 2.87 -6.51
N ILE A 34 0.53 1.60 -6.08
CA ILE A 34 0.57 0.43 -6.97
C ILE A 34 -0.58 0.47 -7.99
N ALA A 35 -1.79 0.81 -7.54
CA ALA A 35 -2.94 0.93 -8.43
C ALA A 35 -2.71 2.03 -9.50
N GLY A 36 -2.13 3.17 -9.12
CA GLY A 36 -1.75 4.23 -10.04
C GLY A 36 -0.71 3.77 -11.07
N ILE A 37 0.36 3.13 -10.59
CA ILE A 37 1.43 2.57 -11.45
C ILE A 37 0.85 1.58 -12.48
N LYS A 38 -0.03 0.68 -12.04
CA LYS A 38 -0.68 -0.31 -12.92
C LYS A 38 -1.62 0.36 -13.92
N ARG A 39 -2.49 1.26 -13.46
CA ARG A 39 -3.49 1.95 -14.31
C ARG A 39 -2.82 2.77 -15.42
N LEU A 40 -1.70 3.41 -15.11
CA LEU A 40 -0.95 4.23 -16.07
C LEU A 40 0.01 3.41 -16.94
N GLY A 41 0.11 2.09 -16.73
CA GLY A 41 1.04 1.25 -17.46
C GLY A 41 2.50 1.63 -17.24
N CYS A 42 2.85 2.28 -16.11
CA CYS A 42 4.19 2.86 -15.90
C CYS A 42 5.33 1.83 -15.97
N MET A 43 5.03 0.55 -15.69
CA MET A 43 6.02 -0.53 -15.75
C MET A 43 6.15 -1.17 -17.13
N THR A 44 5.17 -1.02 -18.00
CA THR A 44 5.10 -1.70 -19.31
C THR A 44 5.21 -0.74 -20.49
N GLN A 45 4.84 0.52 -20.30
CA GLN A 45 4.81 1.55 -21.34
C GLN A 45 5.83 2.65 -21.08
N SER A 46 6.46 3.14 -22.15
CA SER A 46 7.28 4.34 -22.08
C SER A 46 6.42 5.55 -21.70
N LEU A 47 6.63 6.10 -20.50
CA LEU A 47 6.03 7.39 -20.12
C LEU A 47 6.37 8.45 -21.18
N ARG A 48 5.35 8.98 -21.84
CA ARG A 48 5.46 9.98 -22.92
C ARG A 48 5.45 11.42 -22.39
N ASN A 49 4.82 11.64 -21.23
CA ASN A 49 4.85 12.91 -20.53
C ASN A 49 6.14 13.02 -19.68
N ARG A 50 7.29 13.15 -20.33
CA ARG A 50 8.57 13.44 -19.68
C ARG A 50 9.07 14.78 -20.18
N ARG A 51 9.63 15.61 -19.29
CA ARG A 51 10.35 16.80 -19.74
C ARG A 51 11.54 16.33 -20.59
N PRO A 52 11.84 16.98 -21.73
CA PRO A 52 13.06 16.67 -22.47
C PRO A 52 14.22 16.86 -21.51
N PHE A 53 15.08 15.86 -21.41
CA PHE A 53 16.33 15.97 -20.66
C PHE A 53 17.14 17.08 -21.32
N ARG A 54 17.11 18.28 -20.74
CA ARG A 54 17.97 19.38 -21.17
C ARG A 54 19.35 19.13 -20.55
N ARG A 55 20.35 18.99 -21.41
CA ARG A 55 21.77 18.94 -21.03
C ARG A 55 22.22 20.27 -20.47
#